data_AF-A0A355SDW0-F1
#
_entry.id   AF-A0A355SDW0-F1
#
_cell.length_a   1.000
_cell.length_b   1.000
_cell.length_c   1.000
_cell.angle_alpha   90.00
_cell.angle_beta   90.00
_cell.angle_gamma   90.00
#
_symmetry.space_group_name_H-M   'P 1'
#
loop_
_entity.id
_entity.type
_entity.pdbx_description
1 polymer ?
#
loop_
_entity_poly.entity_id
_entity_poly.type
_entity_poly.pdbx_seq_one_letter_code
_entity_poly.pdbx_strand_id
1 'polypeptide(L)'
;LYPLILSMFGSIQGWEIVGNYVGFALMGSAFIAVGLFISSLTESQVASAVGTFGALLFIWLIDWLQQGLPTSLTAGIVFAAIIVAAISLIIYYTTRNVYAGIITALAGAIAIIIVYFSKKTLFEGFTARFLGWFSLLKRFDTFSMGILDVSSIVYFITFSAAFVFLTIRVIDKRRWS
;
A
#
# COMPACT_ATOMS: atom_id res chain seq x y z
N LEU A 1 -9.75 11.56 -27.34
CA LEU A 1 -9.68 12.74 -28.24
C LEU A 1 -8.25 12.97 -28.75
N TYR A 2 -7.28 13.26 -27.89
CA TYR A 2 -5.87 13.46 -28.29
C TYR A 2 -5.24 12.26 -29.05
N PRO A 3 -5.42 10.99 -28.64
CA PRO A 3 -4.97 9.82 -29.40
C PRO A 3 -5.54 9.71 -30.82
N LEU A 4 -6.81 10.11 -31.01
CA LEU A 4 -7.49 10.03 -32.29
C LEU A 4 -6.94 11.07 -33.27
N ILE A 5 -6.55 12.25 -32.77
CA ILE A 5 -5.90 13.27 -33.59
C ILE A 5 -4.51 12.79 -34.01
N LEU A 6 -3.71 12.25 -33.07
CA LEU A 6 -2.38 11.72 -33.38
C LEU A 6 -2.39 10.52 -34.34
N SER A 7 -3.48 9.73 -34.36
CA SER A 7 -3.66 8.63 -35.31
C SER A 7 -3.55 9.05 -36.78
N MET A 8 -3.88 10.31 -37.07
CA MET A 8 -3.86 10.86 -38.41
C MET A 8 -2.46 11.31 -38.86
N PHE A 9 -1.52 11.44 -37.91
CA PHE A 9 -0.19 12.01 -38.14
C PHE A 9 0.98 11.06 -37.84
N GLY A 10 0.73 9.84 -37.34
CA GLY A 10 1.79 8.86 -37.05
C GLY A 10 1.31 7.53 -36.45
N SER A 11 2.26 6.65 -36.12
CA SER A 11 1.99 5.38 -35.43
C SER A 11 1.68 5.63 -33.95
N ILE A 12 0.54 5.14 -33.50
CA ILE A 12 0.09 5.29 -32.11
C ILE A 12 0.59 4.11 -31.27
N GLN A 13 1.13 4.36 -30.08
CA GLN A 13 1.27 3.32 -29.06
C GLN A 13 -0.08 3.02 -28.40
N GLY A 14 -0.95 2.28 -29.11
CA GLY A 14 -2.31 1.97 -28.63
C GLY A 14 -2.35 1.31 -27.25
N TRP A 15 -1.36 0.47 -26.94
CA TRP A 15 -1.27 -0.20 -25.64
C TRP A 15 -0.93 0.74 -24.49
N GLU A 16 -0.05 1.72 -24.68
CA GLU A 16 0.23 2.75 -23.67
C GLU A 16 -1.01 3.61 -23.39
N ILE A 17 -1.82 3.87 -24.41
CA ILE A 17 -3.04 4.68 -24.28
C ILE A 17 -4.10 3.92 -23.50
N VAL A 18 -4.38 2.68 -23.90
CA VAL A 18 -5.32 1.81 -23.17
C VAL A 18 -4.82 1.59 -21.74
N GLY A 19 -3.54 1.30 -21.58
CA GLY A 19 -2.87 1.14 -20.30
C GLY A 19 -3.09 2.33 -19.39
N ASN A 20 -2.79 3.54 -19.86
CA ASN A 20 -3.01 4.77 -19.11
C ASN A 20 -4.48 4.96 -18.69
N TYR A 21 -5.45 4.72 -19.57
CA TYR A 21 -6.86 4.86 -19.21
C TYR A 21 -7.30 3.84 -18.15
N VAL A 22 -6.91 2.57 -18.31
CA VAL A 22 -7.23 1.50 -17.35
C VAL A 22 -6.55 1.76 -16.02
N GLY A 23 -5.25 2.04 -16.03
CA GLY A 23 -4.47 2.34 -14.84
C GLY A 23 -5.01 3.56 -14.10
N PHE A 24 -5.41 4.60 -14.82
CA PHE A 24 -5.96 5.82 -14.22
C PHE A 24 -7.33 5.57 -13.58
N ALA A 25 -8.19 4.76 -14.21
CA ALA A 25 -9.48 4.38 -13.63
C ALA A 25 -9.30 3.57 -12.33
N LEU A 26 -8.39 2.59 -12.33
CA LEU A 26 -8.08 1.75 -11.16
C LEU A 26 -7.42 2.52 -10.03
N MET A 27 -6.47 3.40 -10.35
CA MET A 27 -5.84 4.28 -9.37
C MET A 27 -6.85 5.29 -8.81
N GLY A 28 -7.71 5.86 -9.67
CA GLY A 28 -8.79 6.75 -9.27
C GLY A 28 -9.78 6.08 -8.32
N SER A 29 -10.17 4.82 -8.58
CA SER A 29 -11.06 4.09 -7.66
C SER A 29 -10.41 3.85 -6.31
N ALA A 30 -9.09 3.58 -6.27
CA ALA A 30 -8.36 3.42 -5.01
C ALA A 30 -8.33 4.72 -4.20
N PHE A 31 -8.08 5.87 -4.84
CA PHE A 31 -8.11 7.16 -4.17
C PHE A 31 -9.51 7.53 -3.66
N ILE A 32 -10.55 7.25 -4.45
CA ILE A 32 -11.95 7.46 -4.03
C ILE A 32 -12.28 6.57 -2.82
N ALA A 33 -11.86 5.31 -2.81
CA ALA A 33 -12.10 4.39 -1.69
C ALA A 33 -11.45 4.90 -0.39
N VAL A 34 -10.22 5.42 -0.46
CA VAL A 34 -9.55 6.05 0.69
C VAL A 34 -10.32 7.28 1.18
N GLY A 35 -10.76 8.15 0.26
CA GLY A 35 -11.54 9.35 0.60
C GLY A 35 -12.89 9.02 1.25
N LEU A 36 -13.59 7.99 0.74
CA LEU A 36 -14.84 7.49 1.34
C LEU A 36 -14.62 6.99 2.76
N PHE A 37 -13.54 6.24 3.00
CA PHE A 37 -13.21 5.76 4.33
C PHE A 37 -12.94 6.90 5.31
N ILE A 38 -12.11 7.88 4.92
CA ILE A 38 -11.78 9.03 5.78
C ILE A 38 -13.02 9.89 6.05
N SER A 39 -13.88 10.07 5.04
CA SER A 39 -15.16 10.76 5.21
C SER A 39 -16.04 10.04 6.24
N SER A 40 -16.10 8.71 6.24
CA SER A 40 -16.89 7.95 7.23
C SER A 40 -16.39 8.08 8.68
N LEU A 41 -15.12 8.42 8.88
CA LEU A 41 -14.52 8.62 10.19
C LEU A 41 -14.76 10.02 10.76
N THR A 42 -15.15 10.98 9.94
CA THR A 42 -15.21 12.40 10.30
C THR A 42 -16.65 12.91 10.19
N GLU A 43 -17.02 13.91 11.01
CA GLU A 43 -18.35 14.52 10.96
C GLU A 43 -18.35 15.84 10.18
N SER A 44 -17.20 16.51 10.08
CA SER A 44 -17.06 17.77 9.36
C SER A 44 -16.39 17.58 7.99
N GLN A 45 -16.98 18.21 6.95
CA GLN A 45 -16.49 18.13 5.58
C GLN A 45 -15.05 18.64 5.42
N VAL A 46 -14.68 19.68 6.19
CA VAL A 46 -13.32 20.24 6.18
C VAL A 46 -12.31 19.23 6.74
N ALA A 47 -12.63 18.54 7.84
CA ALA A 47 -11.75 17.52 8.39
C ALA A 47 -11.61 16.32 7.42
N SER A 48 -12.69 15.90 6.76
CA SER A 48 -12.63 14.85 5.73
C SER A 48 -11.71 15.25 4.57
N ALA A 49 -11.81 16.49 4.09
CA ALA A 49 -11.02 16.99 2.97
C ALA A 49 -9.53 17.06 3.32
N VAL A 50 -9.19 17.66 4.47
CA VAL A 50 -7.79 17.74 4.94
C VAL A 50 -7.22 16.35 5.22
N GLY A 51 -8.01 15.47 5.83
CA GLY A 51 -7.60 14.09 6.09
C GLY A 51 -7.34 13.29 4.81
N THR A 52 -8.23 13.41 3.83
CA THR A 52 -8.07 12.74 2.52
C THR A 52 -6.86 13.27 1.78
N PHE A 53 -6.70 14.60 1.72
CA PHE A 53 -5.52 15.21 1.12
C PHE A 53 -4.23 14.73 1.80
N GLY A 54 -4.18 14.72 3.14
CA GLY A 54 -3.01 14.26 3.89
C GLY A 54 -2.70 12.78 3.65
N ALA A 55 -3.70 11.91 3.61
CA ALA A 55 -3.52 10.49 3.33
C ALA A 55 -3.01 10.24 1.90
N LEU A 56 -3.58 10.90 0.91
CA LEU A 56 -3.15 10.78 -0.49
C LEU A 56 -1.77 11.39 -0.71
N LEU A 57 -1.46 12.51 -0.06
CA LEU A 57 -0.13 13.11 -0.06
C LEU A 57 0.89 12.15 0.54
N PHE A 58 0.56 11.48 1.64
CA PHE A 58 1.44 10.48 2.24
C PHE A 58 1.71 9.31 1.28
N ILE A 59 0.67 8.79 0.62
CA ILE A 59 0.83 7.74 -0.41
C ILE A 59 1.73 8.22 -1.55
N TRP A 60 1.60 9.47 -1.97
CA TRP A 60 2.47 10.06 -2.99
C TRP A 60 3.93 10.19 -2.53
N LEU A 61 4.15 10.56 -1.27
CA LEU A 61 5.49 10.68 -0.68
C LEU A 61 6.19 9.33 -0.47
N ILE A 62 5.48 8.20 -0.42
CA ILE A 62 6.08 6.87 -0.21
C ILE A 62 7.18 6.56 -1.23
N ASP A 63 6.97 6.91 -2.50
CA ASP A 63 7.97 6.62 -3.55
C ASP A 63 9.21 7.50 -3.43
N TRP A 64 9.04 8.74 -2.99
CA TRP A 64 10.15 9.62 -2.68
C TRP A 64 10.91 9.13 -1.44
N LEU A 65 10.20 8.70 -0.39
CA LEU A 65 10.78 8.15 0.83
C LEU A 65 11.59 6.87 0.55
N GLN A 66 11.13 6.02 -0.38
CA GLN A 66 11.86 4.80 -0.76
C GLN A 66 13.28 5.07 -1.27
N GLN A 67 13.51 6.19 -1.97
CA GLN A 67 14.81 6.53 -2.53
C GLN A 67 15.82 6.96 -1.45
N GLY A 68 15.33 7.54 -0.35
CA GLY A 68 16.16 7.99 0.77
C GLY A 68 16.45 6.90 1.82
N LEU A 69 15.85 5.72 1.71
CA LEU A 69 15.99 4.68 2.72
C LEU A 69 17.27 3.85 2.53
N PRO A 70 17.96 3.48 3.63
CA PRO A 70 19.13 2.62 3.55
C PRO A 70 18.72 1.23 3.03
N THR A 71 19.42 0.77 2.00
CA THR A 71 19.24 -0.56 1.40
C THR A 71 20.14 -1.63 2.04
N SER A 72 20.89 -1.26 3.08
CA SER A 72 21.83 -2.15 3.77
C SER A 72 21.13 -3.33 4.45
N LEU A 73 21.86 -4.44 4.55
CA LEU A 73 21.42 -5.65 5.25
C LEU A 73 20.97 -5.37 6.70
N THR A 74 21.75 -4.54 7.41
CA THR A 74 21.48 -4.19 8.81
C THR A 74 20.19 -3.40 8.95
N ALA A 75 19.93 -2.45 8.05
CA ALA A 75 18.68 -1.70 8.05
C ALA A 75 17.47 -2.62 7.83
N GLY A 76 17.58 -3.60 6.93
CA GLY A 76 16.52 -4.58 6.69
C GLY A 76 16.23 -5.47 7.91
N ILE A 77 17.26 -5.96 8.60
CA ILE A 77 17.10 -6.78 9.81
C ILE A 77 16.49 -5.96 10.95
N VAL A 78 16.98 -4.74 11.17
CA VAL A 78 16.44 -3.83 12.20
C VAL A 78 14.97 -3.54 11.92
N PHE A 79 14.62 -3.24 10.67
CA PHE A 79 13.25 -2.98 10.29
C PHE A 79 12.34 -4.21 10.48
N ALA A 80 12.81 -5.41 10.11
CA ALA A 80 12.08 -6.65 10.37
C ALA A 80 11.87 -6.91 11.88
N ALA A 81 12.90 -6.64 12.71
CA ALA A 81 12.80 -6.76 14.15
C ALA A 81 11.79 -5.78 14.76
N ILE A 82 11.75 -4.54 14.26
CA ILE A 82 10.74 -3.53 14.66
C ILE A 82 9.33 -4.02 14.32
N ILE A 83 9.11 -4.59 13.13
CA ILE A 83 7.81 -5.17 12.74
C ILE A 83 7.42 -6.31 13.67
N VAL A 84 8.32 -7.25 13.96
CA VAL A 84 8.05 -8.37 14.87
C VAL A 84 7.70 -7.86 16.27
N ALA A 85 8.44 -6.89 16.79
CA ALA A 85 8.16 -6.28 18.09
C ALA A 85 6.79 -5.58 18.11
N ALA A 86 6.45 -4.83 17.07
CA ALA A 86 5.16 -4.16 16.94
C ALA A 86 4.00 -5.19 16.90
N ILE A 87 4.12 -6.26 16.11
CA ILE A 87 3.12 -7.33 16.03
C ILE A 87 2.96 -8.01 17.40
N SER A 88 4.07 -8.34 18.07
CA SER A 88 4.05 -8.95 19.39
C SER A 88 3.35 -8.05 20.42
N LEU A 89 3.59 -6.74 20.39
CA LEU A 89 2.93 -5.78 21.27
C LEU A 89 1.44 -5.67 20.96
N ILE A 90 1.04 -5.61 19.69
CA ILE A 90 -0.37 -5.57 19.29
C ILE A 90 -1.11 -6.82 19.79
N ILE A 91 -0.51 -8.01 19.66
CA ILE A 91 -1.09 -9.27 20.16
C ILE A 91 -1.21 -9.25 21.67
N TYR A 92 -0.20 -8.75 22.38
CA TYR A 92 -0.24 -8.60 23.83
C TYR A 92 -1.38 -7.67 24.28
N TYR A 93 -1.51 -6.48 23.68
CA TYR A 93 -2.57 -5.53 24.04
C TYR A 93 -3.97 -6.03 23.68
N THR A 94 -4.11 -6.75 22.57
CA THR A 94 -5.40 -7.28 22.12
C THR A 94 -5.85 -8.48 22.95
N THR A 95 -4.92 -9.39 23.28
CA THR A 95 -5.24 -10.65 23.97
C THR A 95 -5.14 -10.52 25.50
N ARG A 96 -4.48 -9.46 26.00
CA ARG A 96 -4.04 -9.31 27.41
C ARG A 96 -3.29 -10.51 27.98
N ASN A 97 -2.76 -11.37 27.09
CA ASN A 97 -2.07 -12.60 27.44
C ASN A 97 -0.58 -12.45 27.12
N VAL A 98 0.25 -12.44 28.17
CA VAL A 98 1.71 -12.30 28.07
C VAL A 98 2.33 -13.43 27.25
N TYR A 99 1.85 -14.67 27.42
CA TYR A 99 2.40 -15.84 26.73
C TYR A 99 2.18 -15.76 25.21
N ALA A 100 1.02 -15.29 24.76
CA ALA A 100 0.73 -15.10 23.34
C ALA A 100 1.72 -14.10 22.71
N GLY A 101 2.01 -12.99 23.40
CA GLY A 101 3.03 -12.03 22.96
C GLY A 101 4.41 -12.66 22.85
N ILE A 102 4.89 -13.33 23.91
CA ILE A 102 6.22 -13.98 23.93
C ILE A 102 6.35 -15.01 22.80
N ILE A 103 5.34 -15.84 22.57
CA ILE A 103 5.35 -16.84 21.49
C ILE A 103 5.50 -16.15 20.13
N THR A 104 4.74 -15.08 19.87
CA THR A 104 4.85 -14.35 18.60
C THR A 104 6.20 -13.66 18.41
N ALA A 105 6.79 -13.12 19.48
CA ALA A 105 8.12 -12.53 19.44
C ALA A 105 9.20 -13.58 19.13
N LEU A 106 9.18 -14.73 19.82
CA LEU A 106 10.11 -15.83 19.59
C LEU A 106 9.96 -16.40 18.18
N ALA A 107 8.74 -16.64 17.73
CA ALA A 107 8.47 -17.12 16.37
C ALA A 107 8.99 -16.14 15.31
N GLY A 108 8.78 -14.83 15.49
CA GLY A 108 9.29 -13.80 14.59
C GLY A 108 10.82 -13.71 14.59
N ALA A 109 11.46 -13.81 15.76
CA ALA A 109 12.92 -13.82 15.86
C ALA A 109 13.53 -15.05 15.17
N ILE A 110 12.95 -16.24 15.38
CA ILE A 110 13.35 -17.47 14.70
C ILE A 110 13.20 -17.31 13.18
N ALA A 111 12.09 -16.74 12.71
CA ALA A 111 11.88 -16.49 11.28
C ALA A 111 12.97 -15.57 10.69
N ILE A 112 13.34 -14.48 11.39
CA ILE A 112 14.42 -13.60 10.96
C ILE A 112 15.74 -14.36 10.85
N ILE A 113 16.07 -15.19 11.86
CA ILE A 113 17.30 -15.99 11.86
C ILE A 113 17.30 -16.99 10.70
N ILE A 114 16.20 -17.72 10.47
CA ILE A 114 16.07 -18.68 9.37
C ILE A 114 16.27 -17.98 8.02
N VAL A 115 15.62 -16.83 7.81
CA VAL A 115 15.76 -16.05 6.58
C VAL A 115 17.19 -15.53 6.42
N TYR A 116 17.85 -15.15 7.52
CA TYR A 116 19.23 -14.65 7.51
C TYR A 116 20.21 -15.72 7.03
N PHE A 117 20.05 -16.97 7.48
CA PHE A 117 20.90 -18.07 7.03
C PHE A 117 20.53 -18.59 5.64
N SER A 118 19.26 -18.48 5.23
CA SER A 118 18.80 -18.98 3.93
C SER A 118 19.13 -18.02 2.79
N LYS A 119 18.78 -16.74 2.92
CA LYS A 119 18.91 -15.72 1.86
C LYS A 119 19.09 -14.31 2.44
N LYS A 120 20.33 -13.93 2.75
CA LYS A 120 20.68 -12.59 3.26
C LYS A 120 20.19 -11.45 2.37
N THR A 121 20.19 -11.65 1.05
CA THR A 121 19.70 -10.70 0.05
C THR A 121 18.21 -10.35 0.21
N LEU A 122 17.42 -11.15 0.95
CA LEU A 122 16.04 -10.79 1.26
C LEU A 122 15.93 -9.64 2.27
N PHE A 123 16.97 -9.36 3.06
CA PHE A 123 16.98 -8.21 3.96
C PHE A 123 17.49 -6.94 3.26
N GLU A 124 18.33 -7.06 2.23
CA GLU A 124 18.82 -5.91 1.47
C GLU A 124 17.65 -5.19 0.78
N GLY A 125 17.47 -3.90 1.05
CA GLY A 125 16.32 -3.14 0.55
C GLY A 125 14.95 -3.65 1.04
N PHE A 126 14.88 -4.46 2.09
CA PHE A 126 13.62 -4.96 2.65
C PHE A 126 12.69 -3.81 3.06
N THR A 127 13.23 -2.79 3.73
CA THR A 127 12.50 -1.59 4.15
C THR A 127 11.84 -0.88 2.96
N ALA A 128 12.60 -0.64 1.89
CA ALA A 128 12.09 0.00 0.69
C ALA A 128 11.03 -0.89 -0.02
N ARG A 129 11.25 -2.20 -0.09
CA ARG A 129 10.27 -3.14 -0.66
C ARG A 129 8.96 -3.19 0.12
N PHE A 130 9.04 -3.16 1.45
CA PHE A 130 7.88 -3.14 2.32
C PHE A 130 7.04 -1.87 2.13
N LEU A 131 7.68 -0.69 2.09
CA LEU A 131 6.96 0.56 1.78
C LEU A 131 6.42 0.56 0.35
N GLY A 132 7.14 -0.06 -0.59
CA GLY A 132 6.71 -0.26 -1.97
C GLY A 132 5.39 -1.02 -2.12
N TRP A 133 4.98 -1.79 -1.12
CA TRP A 133 3.68 -2.47 -1.16
C TRP A 133 2.51 -1.51 -1.14
N PHE A 134 2.66 -0.33 -0.51
CA PHE A 134 1.64 0.71 -0.43
C PHE A 134 1.69 1.71 -1.60
N SER A 135 2.73 1.64 -2.43
CA SER A 135 2.85 2.52 -3.58
C SER A 135 1.81 2.19 -4.64
N LEU A 136 0.85 3.12 -4.82
CA LEU A 136 -0.12 3.09 -5.91
C LEU A 136 0.50 3.63 -7.21
N LEU A 137 1.38 4.64 -7.10
CA LEU A 137 1.95 5.34 -8.26
C LEU A 137 2.96 4.47 -9.00
N LYS A 138 3.85 3.78 -8.29
CA LYS A 138 4.81 2.85 -8.92
C LYS A 138 4.13 1.74 -9.71
N ARG A 139 2.94 1.30 -9.27
CA ARG A 139 2.15 0.31 -10.03
C ARG A 139 1.49 0.93 -11.25
N PHE A 140 1.09 2.20 -11.19
CA PHE A 140 0.58 2.95 -12.32
C PHE A 140 1.61 3.08 -13.46
N ASP A 141 2.90 3.19 -13.16
CA ASP A 141 3.96 3.27 -14.19
C ASP A 141 3.92 2.10 -15.18
N THR A 142 3.61 0.89 -14.71
CA THR A 142 3.50 -0.32 -15.56
C THR A 142 2.40 -0.16 -16.60
N PHE A 143 1.27 0.41 -16.21
CA PHE A 143 0.16 0.73 -17.10
C PHE A 143 0.50 1.87 -18.05
N SER A 144 1.25 2.87 -17.59
CA SER A 144 1.70 3.99 -18.42
C SER A 144 2.61 3.55 -19.57
N MET A 145 3.44 2.52 -19.33
CA MET A 145 4.25 1.84 -20.35
C MET A 145 3.44 0.87 -21.24
N GLY A 146 2.12 0.80 -21.09
CA GLY A 146 1.25 -0.06 -21.88
C GLY A 146 1.23 -1.53 -21.47
N ILE A 147 1.81 -1.88 -20.33
CA ILE A 147 1.85 -3.24 -19.81
C ILE A 147 0.67 -3.43 -18.85
N LEU A 148 -0.32 -4.20 -19.27
CA LEU A 148 -1.46 -4.58 -18.43
C LEU A 148 -1.10 -5.80 -17.57
N ASP A 149 -0.46 -5.52 -16.44
CA ASP A 149 -0.10 -6.55 -15.47
C ASP A 149 -1.28 -6.93 -14.56
N VAL A 150 -1.60 -8.22 -14.50
CA VAL A 150 -2.68 -8.79 -13.67
C VAL A 150 -2.41 -8.55 -12.19
N SER A 151 -1.15 -8.61 -11.74
CA SER A 151 -0.81 -8.38 -10.33
C SER A 151 -1.19 -6.96 -9.89
N SER A 152 -0.90 -5.98 -10.75
CA SER A 152 -1.25 -4.58 -10.49
C SER A 152 -2.76 -4.33 -10.53
N ILE A 153 -3.50 -4.97 -11.45
CA ILE A 153 -4.97 -4.90 -11.50
C ILE A 153 -5.59 -5.47 -10.21
N VAL A 154 -5.18 -6.68 -9.83
CA VAL A 154 -5.67 -7.34 -8.60
C VAL A 154 -5.33 -6.51 -7.38
N TYR A 155 -4.15 -5.89 -7.34
CA TYR A 155 -3.78 -4.99 -6.24
C TYR A 155 -4.72 -3.79 -6.13
N PHE A 156 -5.01 -3.07 -7.22
CA PHE A 156 -5.91 -1.91 -7.15
C PHE A 156 -7.34 -2.29 -6.73
N ILE A 157 -7.84 -3.43 -7.21
CA ILE A 157 -9.17 -3.93 -6.85
C ILE A 157 -9.21 -4.32 -5.36
N THR A 158 -8.23 -5.10 -4.89
CA THR A 158 -8.16 -5.54 -3.49
C THR A 158 -7.95 -4.37 -2.53
N PHE A 159 -7.11 -3.40 -2.90
CA PHE A 159 -6.90 -2.18 -2.14
C PHE A 159 -8.19 -1.36 -2.02
N SER A 160 -8.88 -1.12 -3.14
CA SER A 160 -10.16 -0.38 -3.15
C SER A 160 -11.22 -1.11 -2.32
N ALA A 161 -11.35 -2.43 -2.50
CA ALA A 161 -12.30 -3.25 -1.77
C ALA A 161 -12.04 -3.25 -0.26
N ALA A 162 -10.78 -3.27 0.17
CA ALA A 162 -10.42 -3.18 1.58
C ALA A 162 -10.89 -1.87 2.22
N PHE A 163 -10.66 -0.72 1.57
CA PHE A 163 -11.10 0.58 2.09
C PHE A 163 -12.63 0.73 2.05
N VAL A 164 -13.31 0.21 1.03
CA VAL A 164 -14.78 0.17 1.00
C VAL A 164 -15.32 -0.72 2.13
N PHE A 165 -14.72 -1.88 2.37
CA PHE A 165 -15.09 -2.75 3.49
C PHE A 165 -14.91 -2.06 4.84
N LEU A 166 -13.79 -1.36 5.05
CA LEU A 166 -13.55 -0.58 6.26
C LEU A 166 -14.60 0.54 6.43
N THR A 167 -14.96 1.21 5.34
CA THR A 167 -16.05 2.21 5.34
C THR A 167 -17.36 1.60 5.83
N ILE A 168 -17.75 0.44 5.30
CA ILE A 168 -18.97 -0.27 5.74
C ILE A 168 -18.90 -0.60 7.23
N ARG A 169 -17.78 -1.13 7.72
CA ARG A 169 -17.59 -1.46 9.14
C ARG A 169 -17.71 -0.26 10.07
N VAL A 170 -17.18 0.89 9.66
CA VAL A 170 -17.30 2.14 10.43
C VAL A 170 -18.75 2.59 10.51
N ILE A 171 -19.47 2.57 9.38
CA ILE A 171 -20.88 2.97 9.31
C ILE A 171 -21.75 2.05 10.17
N ASP A 172 -21.57 0.73 10.05
CA ASP A 172 -22.33 -0.25 10.84
C ASP A 172 -22.05 -0.09 12.34
N LYS A 173 -20.81 0.14 12.75
CA LYS A 173 -20.49 0.39 14.16
C LYS A 173 -21.20 1.64 14.71
N ARG A 174 -21.28 2.72 13.93
CA ARG A 174 -21.98 3.96 14.34
C ARG A 174 -23.49 3.79 14.43
N ARG A 175 -24.08 2.92 13.61
CA ARG A 175 -25.52 2.64 13.63
C ARG A 175 -25.98 1.92 14.91
N TRP A 176 -25.08 1.21 15.59
CA TRP A 176 -25.38 0.35 16.74
C TRP A 176 -24.81 0.93 18.05
N SER A 177 -24.36 2.18 18.02
CA SER A 177 -23.94 2.97 19.19
C SER A 177 -24.91 4.09 19.44
#